data_AF-A0A7S2F1X9-F1
#
_entry.id   AF-A0A7S2F1X9-F1
#
_cell.length_a   1.000
_cell.length_b   1.000
_cell.length_c   1.000
_cell.angle_alpha   90.00
_cell.angle_beta   90.00
_cell.angle_gamma   90.00
#
_symmetry.space_group_name_H-M   'P 1'
#
loop_
_entity.id
_entity.type
_entity.pdbx_description
1 polymer ?
#
loop_
_entity_poly.entity_id
_entity_poly.type
_entity_poly.pdbx_seq_one_letter_code
_entity_poly.pdbx_strand_id
1 'polypeptide(L)'
;GAYWQPSMQPAEQLTTLVAEHWPMHCENFAEAFAKSPMLEGVEIATIGERLQRIAAEVGAEAHPFGSTGNGVGCKCLIHGDPKQGNVFFRDEDDGTVGVGFIDFQWCGFGLAATDVAHHIVAALRIECLSADGSKEEALLDHYHTCLMESFVRYGAADNIDEARLLLPRDVLSQQYESAVLDMCRCVFAYQWARVKASPTTLAANRKSLGRNSYNKSVDHACWLVRQADNMLRKREARA
;
A
#
# COMPACT_ATOMS: atom_id res chain seq x y z
N GLY A 1 -15.87 5.59 -2.10
CA GLY A 1 -14.79 4.59 -2.17
C GLY A 1 -13.56 5.26 -2.75
N ALA A 2 -12.40 4.63 -2.61
CA ALA A 2 -11.12 5.19 -3.03
C ALA A 2 -10.89 5.05 -4.55
N TYR A 3 -9.94 5.81 -5.10
CA TYR A 3 -9.48 5.68 -6.49
C TYR A 3 -9.07 4.25 -6.86
N TRP A 4 -8.56 3.52 -5.88
CA TRP A 4 -7.96 2.19 -6.03
C TRP A 4 -8.96 1.04 -6.06
N GLN A 5 -10.24 1.31 -5.82
CA GLN A 5 -11.26 0.27 -5.79
C GLN A 5 -11.36 -0.45 -7.15
N PRO A 6 -11.59 -1.78 -7.19
CA PRO A 6 -11.55 -2.56 -8.42
C PRO A 6 -12.44 -2.03 -9.56
N SER A 7 -13.62 -1.48 -9.27
CA SER A 7 -14.52 -0.93 -10.29
C SER A 7 -14.07 0.38 -10.94
N MET A 8 -13.07 1.04 -10.38
CA MET A 8 -12.44 2.23 -10.98
C MET A 8 -11.17 1.88 -11.78
N GLN A 9 -10.83 0.59 -11.85
CA GLN A 9 -9.64 0.09 -12.52
C GLN A 9 -10.04 -0.79 -13.73
N PRO A 10 -9.20 -0.89 -14.78
CA PRO A 10 -9.36 -1.88 -15.83
C PRO A 10 -9.55 -3.29 -15.26
N ALA A 11 -10.62 -3.97 -15.67
CA ALA A 11 -11.02 -5.26 -15.12
C ALA A 11 -9.95 -6.34 -15.32
N GLU A 12 -9.16 -6.23 -16.38
CA GLU A 12 -8.09 -7.16 -16.73
C GLU A 12 -6.95 -7.17 -15.70
N GLN A 13 -6.84 -6.11 -14.87
CA GLN A 13 -5.92 -6.13 -13.72
C GLN A 13 -6.29 -7.19 -12.67
N LEU A 14 -7.54 -7.67 -12.66
CA LEU A 14 -8.02 -8.69 -11.73
C LEU A 14 -7.87 -10.10 -12.31
N THR A 15 -7.66 -10.25 -13.62
CA THR A 15 -7.75 -11.55 -14.32
C THR A 15 -6.47 -11.99 -15.00
N THR A 16 -5.74 -11.09 -15.67
CA THR A 16 -4.59 -11.51 -16.51
C THR A 16 -3.37 -10.58 -16.46
N LEU A 17 -3.57 -9.26 -16.32
CA LEU A 17 -2.49 -8.29 -16.58
C LEU A 17 -1.34 -8.32 -15.58
N VAL A 18 -1.55 -8.82 -14.36
CA VAL A 18 -0.46 -8.91 -13.37
C VAL A 18 0.59 -9.91 -13.87
N ALA A 19 0.16 -11.12 -14.22
CA ALA A 19 1.05 -12.16 -14.70
C ALA A 19 1.62 -11.84 -16.08
N GLU A 20 0.81 -11.22 -16.96
CA GLU A 20 1.23 -10.88 -18.33
C GLU A 20 2.34 -9.81 -18.36
N HIS A 21 2.23 -8.75 -17.55
CA HIS A 21 3.22 -7.67 -17.54
C HIS A 21 4.44 -7.95 -16.65
N TRP A 22 4.35 -8.92 -15.74
CA TRP A 22 5.44 -9.18 -14.78
C TRP A 22 6.78 -9.55 -15.43
N PRO A 23 6.87 -10.41 -16.46
CA PRO A 23 8.13 -10.71 -17.14
C PRO A 23 8.81 -9.47 -17.73
N MET A 24 8.03 -8.56 -18.32
CA MET A 24 8.54 -7.28 -18.83
C MET A 24 9.12 -6.41 -17.70
N HIS A 25 8.48 -6.37 -16.53
CA HIS A 25 9.05 -5.64 -15.38
C HIS A 25 10.34 -6.28 -14.88
N CYS A 26 10.40 -7.61 -14.84
CA CYS A 26 11.63 -8.32 -14.48
C CYS A 26 12.78 -7.98 -15.45
N GLU A 27 12.50 -7.90 -16.75
CA GLU A 27 13.48 -7.50 -17.76
C GLU A 27 13.92 -6.03 -17.57
N ASN A 28 12.96 -5.10 -17.45
CA ASN A 28 13.22 -3.66 -17.31
C ASN A 28 14.05 -3.32 -16.05
N PHE A 29 13.97 -4.15 -15.01
CA PHE A 29 14.65 -3.97 -13.74
C PHE A 29 15.75 -5.00 -13.47
N ALA A 30 16.08 -5.88 -14.42
CA ALA A 30 16.93 -7.06 -14.19
C ALA A 30 18.24 -6.74 -13.43
N GLU A 31 18.98 -5.73 -13.89
CA GLU A 31 20.23 -5.31 -13.24
C GLU A 31 20.02 -4.73 -11.84
N ALA A 32 18.99 -3.90 -11.67
CA ALA A 32 18.67 -3.29 -10.39
C ALA A 32 18.21 -4.33 -9.37
N PHE A 33 17.40 -5.29 -9.80
CA PHE A 33 16.92 -6.36 -8.93
C PHE A 33 18.04 -7.30 -8.51
N ALA A 34 18.93 -7.68 -9.44
CA ALA A 34 20.07 -8.53 -9.14
C ALA A 34 21.07 -7.92 -8.15
N LYS A 35 21.18 -6.58 -8.11
CA LYS A 35 22.12 -5.86 -7.24
C LYS A 35 21.55 -5.45 -5.89
N SER A 36 20.24 -5.53 -5.70
CA SER A 36 19.57 -4.97 -4.52
C SER A 36 19.62 -5.95 -3.33
N PRO A 37 20.26 -5.60 -2.20
CA PRO A 37 20.20 -6.41 -0.98
C PRO A 37 18.77 -6.56 -0.45
N MET A 38 17.89 -5.60 -0.78
CA MET A 38 16.46 -5.64 -0.45
C MET A 38 15.77 -6.87 -1.05
N LEU A 39 16.31 -7.47 -2.11
CA LEU A 39 15.69 -8.60 -2.81
C LEU A 39 16.39 -9.94 -2.53
N GLU A 40 17.32 -9.97 -1.57
CA GLU A 40 17.90 -11.22 -1.13
C GLU A 40 16.82 -12.17 -0.58
N GLY A 41 16.80 -13.41 -1.12
CA GLY A 41 15.84 -14.45 -0.76
C GLY A 41 14.45 -14.35 -1.42
N VAL A 42 14.22 -13.33 -2.26
CA VAL A 42 12.93 -13.08 -2.92
C VAL A 42 12.80 -13.92 -4.20
N GLU A 43 11.67 -14.62 -4.36
CA GLU A 43 11.36 -15.40 -5.57
C GLU A 43 10.74 -14.53 -6.67
N ILE A 44 11.50 -13.55 -7.15
CA ILE A 44 11.05 -12.48 -8.05
C ILE A 44 10.25 -13.04 -9.24
N ALA A 45 10.74 -14.10 -9.89
CA ALA A 45 10.11 -14.66 -11.08
C ALA A 45 8.67 -15.17 -10.85
N THR A 46 8.32 -15.55 -9.62
CA THR A 46 7.03 -16.17 -9.29
C THR A 46 5.94 -15.17 -8.87
N ILE A 47 6.33 -13.93 -8.53
CA ILE A 47 5.45 -12.93 -7.92
C ILE A 47 4.25 -12.62 -8.84
N GLY A 48 4.47 -12.46 -10.14
CA GLY A 48 3.40 -12.15 -11.09
C GLY A 48 2.26 -13.18 -11.09
N GLU A 49 2.61 -14.46 -11.17
CA GLU A 49 1.62 -15.55 -11.17
C GLU A 49 0.93 -15.71 -9.82
N ARG A 50 1.70 -15.63 -8.72
CA ARG A 50 1.17 -15.76 -7.35
C ARG A 50 0.21 -14.64 -7.02
N LEU A 51 0.57 -13.39 -7.35
CA LEU A 51 -0.30 -12.24 -7.15
C LEU A 51 -1.53 -12.27 -8.06
N GLN A 52 -1.39 -12.70 -9.32
CA GLN A 52 -2.53 -12.83 -10.24
C GLN A 52 -3.59 -13.80 -9.70
N ARG A 53 -3.17 -14.91 -9.07
CA ARG A 53 -4.07 -15.93 -8.51
C ARG A 53 -5.03 -15.36 -7.46
N ILE A 54 -4.57 -14.39 -6.67
CA ILE A 54 -5.36 -13.78 -5.58
C ILE A 54 -5.84 -12.37 -5.92
N ALA A 55 -5.61 -11.87 -7.13
CA ALA A 55 -5.85 -10.47 -7.51
C ALA A 55 -7.30 -10.01 -7.25
N ALA A 56 -8.28 -10.83 -7.61
CA ALA A 56 -9.70 -10.54 -7.38
C ALA A 56 -10.06 -10.57 -5.89
N GLU A 57 -9.52 -11.54 -5.14
CA GLU A 57 -9.71 -11.69 -3.70
C GLU A 57 -9.17 -10.47 -2.94
N VAL A 58 -7.89 -10.12 -3.14
CA VAL A 58 -7.27 -8.98 -2.44
C VAL A 58 -7.94 -7.66 -2.79
N GLY A 59 -8.42 -7.49 -4.03
CA GLY A 59 -9.18 -6.32 -4.44
C GLY A 59 -10.53 -6.20 -3.72
N ALA A 60 -11.22 -7.32 -3.50
CA ALA A 60 -12.48 -7.33 -2.74
C ALA A 60 -12.23 -7.12 -1.24
N GLU A 61 -11.17 -7.73 -0.69
CA GLU A 61 -10.78 -7.59 0.72
C GLU A 61 -10.30 -6.18 1.07
N ALA A 62 -9.54 -5.53 0.19
CA ALA A 62 -9.03 -4.18 0.43
C ALA A 62 -10.13 -3.11 0.31
N HIS A 63 -11.19 -3.39 -0.46
CA HIS A 63 -12.30 -2.47 -0.73
C HIS A 63 -13.68 -3.10 -0.48
N PRO A 64 -13.97 -3.58 0.76
CA PRO A 64 -15.19 -4.32 1.04
C PRO A 64 -16.44 -3.43 0.94
N PHE A 65 -16.30 -2.11 1.02
CA PHE A 65 -17.40 -1.15 0.84
C PHE A 65 -17.53 -0.62 -0.59
N GLY A 66 -16.69 -1.11 -1.51
CA GLY A 66 -16.80 -0.85 -2.94
C GLY A 66 -17.86 -1.74 -3.61
N SER A 67 -18.02 -1.60 -4.93
CA SER A 67 -19.04 -2.32 -5.70
C SER A 67 -18.82 -3.84 -5.78
N THR A 68 -17.63 -4.33 -5.47
CA THR A 68 -17.25 -5.75 -5.51
C THR A 68 -17.07 -6.35 -4.11
N GLY A 69 -17.27 -5.55 -3.06
CA GLY A 69 -17.01 -5.95 -1.68
C GLY A 69 -18.23 -6.52 -0.96
N ASN A 70 -18.02 -7.09 0.22
CA ASN A 70 -19.06 -7.72 1.05
C ASN A 70 -19.56 -6.84 2.22
N GLY A 71 -19.02 -5.63 2.37
CA GLY A 71 -19.39 -4.68 3.42
C GLY A 71 -18.91 -5.03 4.82
N VAL A 72 -17.96 -5.95 4.98
CA VAL A 72 -17.48 -6.40 6.30
C VAL A 72 -16.22 -5.62 6.74
N GLY A 73 -16.14 -5.30 8.04
CA GLY A 73 -14.97 -4.71 8.68
C GLY A 73 -15.22 -3.36 9.35
N CYS A 74 -14.19 -2.84 10.04
CA CYS A 74 -14.23 -1.51 10.65
C CYS A 74 -14.25 -0.45 9.54
N LYS A 75 -15.41 0.18 9.37
CA LYS A 75 -15.68 1.16 8.31
C LYS A 75 -15.20 2.55 8.74
N CYS A 76 -14.18 3.06 8.07
CA CYS A 76 -13.63 4.39 8.32
C CYS A 76 -13.85 5.32 7.11
N LEU A 77 -13.93 6.62 7.36
CA LEU A 77 -13.78 7.62 6.31
C LEU A 77 -12.30 7.71 5.97
N ILE A 78 -11.95 7.43 4.72
CA ILE A 78 -10.57 7.45 4.21
C ILE A 78 -10.42 8.57 3.17
N HIS A 79 -9.21 9.11 3.06
CA HIS A 79 -8.78 10.05 2.03
C HIS A 79 -8.79 9.42 0.64
N GLY A 80 -8.36 8.15 0.50
CA GLY A 80 -8.41 7.38 -0.74
C GLY A 80 -7.28 7.66 -1.74
N ASP A 81 -6.44 8.68 -1.51
CA ASP A 81 -5.21 8.96 -2.28
C ASP A 81 -4.15 9.70 -1.44
N PRO A 82 -3.73 9.21 -0.26
CA PRO A 82 -2.77 9.88 0.63
C PRO A 82 -1.31 9.81 0.13
N LYS A 83 -1.06 10.16 -1.14
CA LYS A 83 0.29 10.24 -1.73
C LYS A 83 1.03 11.50 -1.28
N GLN A 84 2.36 11.52 -1.44
CA GLN A 84 3.20 12.66 -1.03
C GLN A 84 2.73 14.01 -1.57
N GLY A 85 2.27 14.06 -2.83
CA GLY A 85 1.78 15.29 -3.45
C GLY A 85 0.52 15.88 -2.79
N ASN A 86 -0.13 15.12 -1.90
CA ASN A 86 -1.36 15.50 -1.22
C ASN A 86 -1.12 15.82 0.27
N VAL A 87 0.14 15.96 0.70
CA VAL A 87 0.52 16.24 2.08
C VAL A 87 1.42 17.48 2.15
N PHE A 88 1.03 18.44 2.98
CA PHE A 88 1.86 19.57 3.37
C PHE A 88 2.40 19.38 4.79
N PHE A 89 3.64 19.81 4.98
CA PHE A 89 4.31 19.85 6.27
C PHE A 89 4.56 21.30 6.64
N ARG A 90 4.39 21.61 7.92
CA ARG A 90 4.72 22.91 8.51
C ARG A 90 5.51 22.65 9.79
N ASP A 91 6.70 23.22 9.90
CA ASP A 91 7.44 23.19 11.16
C ASP A 91 6.70 24.08 12.17
N GLU A 92 6.49 23.56 13.38
CA GLU A 92 5.87 24.29 14.49
C GLU A 92 6.95 24.81 15.45
N ASP A 93 6.65 25.87 16.21
CA ASP A 93 7.61 26.53 17.10
C ASP A 93 8.12 25.63 18.24
N ASP A 94 7.37 24.58 18.60
CA ASP A 94 7.72 23.60 19.62
C ASP A 94 8.59 22.45 19.09
N GLY A 95 9.01 22.51 17.83
CA GLY A 95 9.80 21.48 17.16
C GLY A 95 8.98 20.28 16.66
N THR A 96 7.64 20.34 16.77
CA THR A 96 6.76 19.37 16.12
C THR A 96 6.52 19.74 14.65
N VAL A 97 5.93 18.82 13.89
CA VAL A 97 5.58 19.05 12.48
C VAL A 97 4.07 18.98 12.34
N GLY A 98 3.46 20.11 11.96
CA GLY A 98 2.09 20.18 11.51
C GLY A 98 1.94 19.48 10.16
N VAL A 99 0.90 18.65 10.03
CA VAL A 99 0.61 17.89 8.81
C VAL A 99 -0.78 18.27 8.30
N GLY A 100 -0.85 18.67 7.03
CA GLY A 100 -2.10 18.99 6.33
C GLY A 100 -2.30 18.11 5.11
N PHE A 101 -3.45 17.45 5.03
CA PHE A 101 -3.88 16.71 3.83
C PHE A 101 -4.72 17.60 2.92
N ILE A 102 -4.58 17.42 1.61
CA ILE A 102 -5.35 18.11 0.56
C ILE A 102 -5.84 17.10 -0.48
N ASP A 103 -6.67 17.56 -1.42
CA ASP A 103 -7.17 16.74 -2.53
C ASP A 103 -8.00 15.51 -2.08
N PHE A 104 -9.11 15.79 -1.38
CA PHE A 104 -10.08 14.81 -0.90
C PHE A 104 -11.04 14.30 -2.00
N GLN A 105 -10.70 14.45 -3.28
CA GLN A 105 -11.61 14.07 -4.39
C GLN A 105 -11.94 12.57 -4.41
N TRP A 106 -11.08 11.74 -3.83
CA TRP A 106 -11.23 10.28 -3.72
C TRP A 106 -11.68 9.82 -2.32
N CYS A 107 -12.11 10.76 -1.49
CA CYS A 107 -12.55 10.48 -0.13
C CYS A 107 -13.81 9.59 -0.14
N GLY A 108 -13.89 8.68 0.80
CA GLY A 108 -15.08 7.86 0.99
C GLY A 108 -14.86 6.78 2.04
N PHE A 109 -15.80 5.84 2.12
CA PHE A 109 -15.66 4.74 3.07
C PHE A 109 -14.69 3.67 2.60
N GLY A 110 -13.82 3.24 3.51
CA GLY A 110 -12.83 2.18 3.34
C GLY A 110 -12.53 1.50 4.67
N LEU A 111 -11.56 0.58 4.65
CA LEU A 111 -11.05 -0.02 5.87
C LEU A 111 -10.02 0.91 6.52
N ALA A 112 -9.85 0.78 7.83
CA ALA A 112 -8.87 1.58 8.59
C ALA A 112 -7.46 1.47 7.99
N ALA A 113 -7.04 0.28 7.56
CA ALA A 113 -5.69 0.10 7.03
C ALA A 113 -5.47 0.62 5.60
N THR A 114 -6.53 0.91 4.83
CA THR A 114 -6.42 1.20 3.38
C THR A 114 -5.53 2.41 3.11
N ASP A 115 -5.75 3.51 3.82
CA ASP A 115 -4.98 4.74 3.61
C ASP A 115 -3.56 4.65 4.15
N VAL A 116 -3.35 4.02 5.31
CA VAL A 116 -1.99 3.87 5.87
C VAL A 116 -1.14 2.95 5.01
N ALA A 117 -1.72 1.87 4.45
CA ALA A 117 -1.07 1.04 3.44
C ALA A 117 -0.67 1.86 2.22
N HIS A 118 -1.61 2.65 1.69
CA HIS A 118 -1.32 3.51 0.55
C HIS A 118 -0.24 4.54 0.85
N HIS A 119 -0.33 5.24 1.98
CA HIS A 119 0.67 6.22 2.36
C HIS A 119 2.06 5.61 2.49
N ILE A 120 2.18 4.45 3.16
CA ILE A 120 3.45 3.73 3.32
C ILE A 120 4.05 3.37 1.95
N VAL A 121 3.25 2.82 1.04
CA VAL A 121 3.72 2.39 -0.29
C VAL A 121 4.05 3.59 -1.20
N ALA A 122 3.26 4.66 -1.16
CA ALA A 122 3.29 5.72 -2.17
C ALA A 122 4.03 7.00 -1.75
N ALA A 123 4.21 7.26 -0.45
CA ALA A 123 4.62 8.58 0.03
C ALA A 123 5.86 8.59 0.92
N LEU A 124 6.20 7.47 1.58
CA LEU A 124 7.34 7.45 2.48
C LEU A 124 8.68 7.57 1.76
N ARG A 125 9.69 7.94 2.55
CA ARG A 125 11.10 7.86 2.16
C ARG A 125 11.62 6.46 2.46
N ILE A 126 12.62 6.01 1.70
CA ILE A 126 13.13 4.64 1.82
C ILE A 126 13.79 4.40 3.17
N GLU A 127 14.33 5.45 3.81
CA GLU A 127 14.94 5.33 5.14
C GLU A 127 13.92 4.99 6.24
N CYS A 128 12.63 5.23 6.00
CA CYS A 128 11.54 4.85 6.89
C CYS A 128 11.08 3.41 6.69
N LEU A 129 11.65 2.70 5.71
CA LEU A 129 11.28 1.34 5.33
C LEU A 129 12.44 0.38 5.63
N SER A 130 12.11 -0.90 5.76
CA SER A 130 13.08 -1.93 6.13
C SER A 130 12.85 -3.23 5.37
N ALA A 131 13.93 -3.97 5.13
CA ALA A 131 13.85 -5.25 4.47
C ALA A 131 13.10 -6.29 5.34
N ASP A 132 13.31 -6.29 6.65
CA ASP A 132 12.61 -7.21 7.55
C ASP A 132 11.17 -6.78 7.90
N GLY A 133 10.74 -5.58 7.46
CA GLY A 133 9.41 -5.04 7.73
C GLY A 133 9.25 -4.43 9.13
N SER A 134 10.31 -4.42 9.95
CA SER A 134 10.24 -3.95 11.34
C SER A 134 9.87 -2.48 11.48
N LYS A 135 10.31 -1.62 10.56
CA LYS A 135 9.97 -0.18 10.59
C LYS A 135 8.51 0.07 10.23
N GLU A 136 8.00 -0.68 9.26
CA GLU A 136 6.62 -0.61 8.82
C GLU A 136 5.67 -1.09 9.91
N GLU A 137 6.01 -2.18 10.60
CA GLU A 137 5.25 -2.64 11.77
C GLU A 137 5.25 -1.60 12.89
N ALA A 138 6.39 -0.95 13.17
CA ALA A 138 6.45 0.13 14.16
C ALA A 138 5.56 1.33 13.78
N LEU A 139 5.51 1.69 12.49
CA LEU A 139 4.59 2.73 11.99
C LEU A 139 3.12 2.30 12.14
N LEU A 140 2.80 1.03 11.88
CA LEU A 140 1.45 0.50 12.04
C LEU A 140 1.03 0.42 13.51
N ASP A 141 1.94 0.08 14.42
CA ASP A 141 1.68 0.06 15.86
C ASP A 141 1.38 1.47 16.39
N HIS A 142 2.16 2.45 15.92
CA HIS A 142 1.90 3.86 16.24
C HIS A 142 0.56 4.33 15.65
N TYR A 143 0.29 4.02 14.38
CA TYR A 143 -0.99 4.32 13.74
C TYR A 143 -2.17 3.71 14.48
N HIS A 144 -2.08 2.43 14.87
CA HIS A 144 -3.12 1.72 15.63
C HIS A 144 -3.39 2.42 16.96
N THR A 145 -2.34 2.78 17.70
CA THR A 145 -2.45 3.50 18.97
C THR A 145 -3.20 4.83 18.79
N CYS A 146 -2.78 5.66 17.84
CA CYS A 146 -3.45 6.94 17.55
C CYS A 146 -4.90 6.76 17.07
N LEU A 147 -5.18 5.68 16.33
CA LEU A 147 -6.53 5.36 15.87
C LEU A 147 -7.44 4.95 17.03
N MET A 148 -6.94 4.17 18.00
CA MET A 148 -7.71 3.80 19.20
C MET A 148 -8.06 5.04 20.02
N GLU A 149 -7.11 5.94 20.23
CA GLU A 149 -7.35 7.23 20.89
C GLU A 149 -8.39 8.07 20.14
N SER A 150 -8.34 8.06 18.81
CA SER A 150 -9.31 8.74 17.96
C SER A 150 -10.70 8.12 18.06
N PHE A 151 -10.82 6.79 18.13
CA PHE A 151 -12.09 6.11 18.33
C PHE A 151 -12.76 6.53 19.63
N VAL A 152 -11.99 6.63 20.72
CA VAL A 152 -12.52 7.12 22.00
C VAL A 152 -12.90 8.60 21.90
N ARG A 153 -11.99 9.43 21.39
CA ARG A 153 -12.19 10.89 21.28
C ARG A 153 -13.44 11.26 20.49
N TYR A 154 -13.74 10.52 19.42
CA TYR A 154 -14.85 10.81 18.52
C TYR A 154 -16.09 9.91 18.75
N GLY A 155 -16.13 9.18 19.87
CA GLY A 155 -17.32 8.45 20.33
C GLY A 155 -17.63 7.16 19.57
N ALA A 156 -16.64 6.55 18.92
CA ALA A 156 -16.77 5.21 18.35
C ALA A 156 -16.62 4.11 19.42
N ALA A 157 -15.96 4.41 20.55
CA ALA A 157 -15.80 3.54 21.71
C ALA A 157 -15.81 4.38 23.01
N ASP A 158 -16.19 3.80 24.15
CA ASP A 158 -16.20 4.53 25.42
C ASP A 158 -14.80 4.63 26.07
N ASN A 159 -13.92 3.66 25.76
CA ASN A 159 -12.56 3.59 26.28
C ASN A 159 -11.62 2.82 25.33
N ILE A 160 -10.32 2.82 25.63
CA ILE A 160 -9.27 2.22 24.78
C ILE A 160 -9.44 0.70 24.64
N ASP A 161 -9.90 0.00 25.68
CA ASP A 161 -10.05 -1.45 25.63
C ASP A 161 -11.21 -1.83 24.70
N GLU A 162 -12.32 -1.11 24.73
CA GLU A 162 -13.39 -1.24 23.74
C GLU A 162 -12.95 -0.87 22.33
N ALA A 163 -12.15 0.19 22.16
CA ALA A 163 -11.60 0.56 20.85
C ALA A 163 -10.77 -0.58 20.25
N ARG A 164 -9.95 -1.25 21.09
CA ARG A 164 -9.13 -2.42 20.68
C ARG A 164 -9.98 -3.64 20.31
N LEU A 165 -11.18 -3.80 20.87
CA LEU A 165 -12.11 -4.84 20.46
C LEU A 165 -12.77 -4.53 19.11
N LEU A 166 -13.00 -3.25 18.79
CA LEU A 166 -13.57 -2.83 17.49
C LEU A 166 -12.61 -3.05 16.33
N LEU A 167 -11.32 -2.79 16.56
CA LEU A 167 -10.27 -3.05 15.58
C LEU A 167 -9.04 -3.61 16.27
N PRO A 168 -8.98 -4.92 16.48
CA PRO A 168 -7.79 -5.60 16.96
C PRO A 168 -6.58 -5.36 16.05
N ARG A 169 -5.37 -5.37 16.62
CA ARG A 169 -4.14 -5.05 15.89
C ARG A 169 -3.83 -6.05 14.77
N ASP A 170 -4.14 -7.33 14.98
CA ASP A 170 -4.02 -8.40 14.00
C ASP A 170 -5.00 -8.24 12.83
N VAL A 171 -6.23 -7.78 13.12
CA VAL A 171 -7.21 -7.40 12.08
C VAL A 171 -6.68 -6.23 11.26
N LEU A 172 -6.11 -5.20 11.89
CA LEU A 172 -5.45 -4.10 11.17
C LEU A 172 -4.29 -4.62 10.28
N SER A 173 -3.46 -5.55 10.78
CA SER A 173 -2.38 -6.17 9.98
C SER A 173 -2.92 -6.90 8.76
N GLN A 174 -4.01 -7.65 8.90
CA GLN A 174 -4.63 -8.36 7.77
C GLN A 174 -5.17 -7.38 6.72
N GLN A 175 -5.85 -6.32 7.16
CA GLN A 175 -6.33 -5.27 6.26
C GLN A 175 -5.17 -4.56 5.55
N TYR A 176 -4.07 -4.29 6.25
CA TYR A 176 -2.86 -3.69 5.68
C TYR A 176 -2.26 -4.59 4.61
N GLU A 177 -2.15 -5.89 4.89
CA GLU A 177 -1.63 -6.89 3.95
C GLU A 177 -2.46 -6.95 2.66
N SER A 178 -3.79 -7.04 2.78
CA SER A 178 -4.70 -7.02 1.62
C SER A 178 -4.54 -5.72 0.82
N ALA A 179 -4.45 -4.57 1.50
CA ALA A 179 -4.31 -3.27 0.85
C ALA A 179 -2.97 -3.12 0.12
N VAL A 180 -1.86 -3.58 0.69
CA VAL A 180 -0.55 -3.56 0.01
C VAL A 180 -0.53 -4.51 -1.19
N LEU A 181 -1.10 -5.72 -1.08
CA LEU A 181 -1.19 -6.64 -2.22
C LEU A 181 -2.10 -6.09 -3.35
N ASP A 182 -3.22 -5.45 -3.00
CA ASP A 182 -4.08 -4.76 -3.96
C ASP A 182 -3.35 -3.60 -4.68
N MET A 183 -2.51 -2.87 -3.94
CA MET A 183 -1.63 -1.87 -4.55
C MET A 183 -0.59 -2.50 -5.49
N CYS A 184 0.10 -3.56 -5.06
CA CYS A 184 1.03 -4.30 -5.90
C CYS A 184 0.35 -4.75 -7.19
N ARG A 185 -0.88 -5.25 -7.11
CA ARG A 185 -1.71 -5.64 -8.26
C ARG A 185 -1.87 -4.46 -9.22
N CYS A 186 -2.33 -3.30 -8.75
CA CYS A 186 -2.47 -2.11 -9.60
C CYS A 186 -1.14 -1.60 -10.18
N VAL A 187 -0.07 -1.65 -9.39
CA VAL A 187 1.25 -1.16 -9.82
C VAL A 187 1.82 -2.06 -10.90
N PHE A 188 1.85 -3.37 -10.69
CA PHE A 188 2.44 -4.35 -11.60
C PHE A 188 1.56 -4.55 -12.84
N ALA A 189 0.24 -4.60 -12.69
CA ALA A 189 -0.66 -4.79 -13.83
C ALA A 189 -0.78 -3.55 -14.72
N TYR A 190 -0.65 -2.32 -14.18
CA TYR A 190 -1.02 -1.13 -14.95
C TYR A 190 -0.05 0.03 -14.81
N GLN A 191 0.27 0.47 -13.60
CA GLN A 191 1.00 1.74 -13.46
C GLN A 191 2.41 1.66 -14.05
N TRP A 192 3.16 0.61 -13.74
CA TRP A 192 4.49 0.40 -14.28
C TRP A 192 4.50 0.17 -15.78
N ALA A 193 3.52 -0.58 -16.31
CA ALA A 193 3.38 -0.80 -17.74
C ALA A 193 3.09 0.53 -18.48
N ARG A 194 2.14 1.31 -17.97
CA ARG A 194 1.75 2.60 -18.54
C ARG A 194 2.90 3.60 -18.60
N VAL A 195 3.74 3.66 -17.57
CA VAL A 195 4.86 4.61 -17.50
C VAL A 195 6.16 4.05 -18.04
N LYS A 196 6.18 2.79 -18.50
CA LYS A 196 7.41 2.06 -18.89
C LYS A 196 8.46 2.16 -17.78
N ALA A 197 8.06 1.73 -16.58
CA ALA A 197 8.91 1.80 -15.40
C ALA A 197 10.21 1.04 -15.63
N SER A 198 11.32 1.71 -15.32
CA SER A 198 12.69 1.20 -15.38
C SER A 198 13.55 2.09 -14.48
N PRO A 199 14.77 1.67 -14.10
CA PRO A 199 15.70 2.52 -13.36
C PRO A 199 15.90 3.90 -14.01
N THR A 200 15.98 3.96 -15.34
CA THR A 200 16.10 5.21 -16.12
C THR A 200 14.87 6.10 -15.95
N THR A 201 13.67 5.54 -16.14
CA THR A 201 12.40 6.29 -15.98
C THR A 201 12.23 6.81 -14.56
N LEU A 202 12.55 5.99 -13.55
CA LEU A 202 12.46 6.36 -12.14
C LEU A 202 13.46 7.47 -11.80
N ALA A 203 14.70 7.39 -12.29
CA ALA A 203 15.73 8.41 -12.10
C ALA A 203 15.35 9.77 -12.72
N ALA A 204 14.65 9.76 -13.86
CA ALA A 204 14.09 10.96 -14.47
C ALA A 204 12.96 11.57 -13.61
N ASN A 205 12.19 10.74 -12.91
CA ASN A 205 11.08 11.16 -12.06
C ASN A 205 11.48 11.54 -10.63
N ARG A 206 12.75 11.39 -10.22
CA ARG A 206 13.20 11.49 -8.82
C ARG A 206 12.76 12.77 -8.06
N LYS A 207 12.60 13.89 -8.78
CA LYS A 207 12.17 15.19 -8.20
C LYS A 207 10.67 15.45 -8.30
N SER A 208 9.89 14.52 -8.84
CA SER A 208 8.46 14.72 -9.05
C SER A 208 7.69 14.56 -7.73
N LEU A 209 7.03 15.63 -7.30
CA LEU A 209 6.15 15.62 -6.13
C LEU A 209 4.84 14.87 -6.40
N GLY A 210 4.34 14.92 -7.64
CA GLY A 210 3.08 14.26 -8.03
C GLY A 210 3.20 12.76 -8.32
N ARG A 211 4.41 12.20 -8.31
CA ARG A 211 4.65 10.76 -8.53
C ARG A 211 4.88 10.04 -7.21
N ASN A 212 4.31 8.85 -7.10
CA ASN A 212 4.47 7.95 -5.95
C ASN A 212 5.92 7.46 -5.83
N SER A 213 6.35 7.09 -4.61
CA SER A 213 7.73 6.67 -4.32
C SER A 213 8.23 5.53 -5.20
N TYR A 214 7.41 4.50 -5.43
CA TYR A 214 7.70 3.37 -6.33
C TYR A 214 7.79 3.73 -7.83
N ASN A 215 7.48 4.98 -8.22
CA ASN A 215 7.61 5.49 -9.59
C ASN A 215 8.77 6.49 -9.75
N LYS A 216 9.58 6.71 -8.71
CA LYS A 216 10.69 7.68 -8.72
C LYS A 216 11.95 7.24 -7.96
N SER A 217 11.93 6.07 -7.33
CA SER A 217 13.06 5.50 -6.60
C SER A 217 13.16 4.00 -6.86
N VAL A 218 14.35 3.55 -7.29
CA VAL A 218 14.63 2.12 -7.53
C VAL A 218 14.55 1.34 -6.23
N ASP A 219 14.99 1.91 -5.11
CA ASP A 219 14.95 1.24 -3.81
C ASP A 219 13.50 1.01 -3.34
N HIS A 220 12.60 1.97 -3.58
CA HIS A 220 11.17 1.77 -3.30
C HIS A 220 10.55 0.72 -4.22
N ALA A 221 10.95 0.66 -5.48
CA ALA A 221 10.50 -0.40 -6.38
C ALA A 221 10.96 -1.77 -5.86
N CYS A 222 12.22 -1.91 -5.46
CA CYS A 222 12.74 -3.15 -4.85
C CYS A 222 12.01 -3.49 -3.55
N TRP A 223 11.77 -2.51 -2.69
CA TRP A 223 11.02 -2.71 -1.46
C TRP A 223 9.60 -3.21 -1.74
N LEU A 224 8.89 -2.63 -2.72
CA LEU A 224 7.54 -3.06 -3.07
C LEU A 224 7.50 -4.51 -3.59
N VAL A 225 8.49 -4.90 -4.40
CA VAL A 225 8.65 -6.29 -4.87
C VAL A 225 8.90 -7.24 -3.70
N ARG A 226 9.76 -6.86 -2.75
CA ARG A 226 9.99 -7.65 -1.53
C ARG A 226 8.72 -7.80 -0.71
N GLN A 227 7.97 -6.73 -0.49
CA GLN A 227 6.73 -6.77 0.28
C GLN A 227 5.68 -7.65 -0.38
N ALA A 228 5.56 -7.60 -1.71
CA ALA A 228 4.68 -8.51 -2.44
C ALA A 228 5.02 -9.97 -2.13
N ASP A 229 6.29 -10.38 -2.26
CA ASP A 229 6.72 -11.76 -1.97
C ASP A 229 6.49 -12.15 -0.51
N ASN A 230 6.87 -11.29 0.44
CA ASN A 230 6.69 -11.55 1.87
C ASN A 230 5.22 -11.78 2.24
N MET A 231 4.32 -10.94 1.74
CA MET A 231 2.89 -11.03 2.04
C MET A 231 2.24 -12.22 1.33
N LEU A 232 2.65 -12.53 0.10
CA LEU A 232 2.23 -13.74 -0.61
C LEU A 232 2.64 -15.00 0.18
N ARG A 233 3.88 -15.07 0.67
CA ARG A 233 4.36 -16.19 1.50
C ARG A 233 3.57 -16.32 2.80
N LYS A 234 3.29 -15.20 3.48
CA LYS A 234 2.46 -15.18 4.69
C LYS A 234 1.06 -15.73 4.41
N ARG A 235 0.44 -15.41 3.27
CA ARG A 235 -0.86 -15.96 2.87
C ARG A 235 -0.79 -17.44 2.58
N GLU A 236 0.18 -17.86 1.78
CA GLU A 236 0.37 -19.27 1.40
C GLU A 236 0.63 -20.16 2.62
N ALA A 237 1.28 -19.65 3.66
CA ALA A 237 1.48 -20.38 4.91
C ALA A 237 0.21 -20.49 5.79
N ARG A 238 -0.83 -19.70 5.52
CA ARG A 238 -2.12 -19.73 6.25
C ARG A 238 -3.22 -20.52 5.51
N ALA A 239 -3.05 -20.75 4.21
CA ALA A 239 -3.98 -21.48 3.34
C ALA A 239 -3.83 -23.00 3.49
#